data_AF-T1BJP9-F1
#
_entry.id   AF-T1BJP9-F1
#
_cell.length_a   1.000
_cell.length_b   1.000
_cell.length_c   1.000
_cell.angle_alpha   90.00
_cell.angle_beta   90.00
_cell.angle_gamma   90.00
#
_symmetry.space_group_name_H-M   'P 1'
#
loop_
_entity.id
_entity.type
_entity.pdbx_description
1 polymer ?
#
loop_
_entity_poly.entity_id
_entity_poly.type
_entity_poly.pdbx_seq_one_letter_code
_entity_poly.pdbx_strand_id
1 'polypeptide(L)'
;MRAFDRLRGRLETFASCGAAAGLLARAEAHRPLGGSDEEAVLRAGLLPAVEVSPAQRVRLAQVGINTLVAVRSLDTPPVSARTLATGGSGSPDWRFLSARRLALRIAASVERGTRWMVFEQNAPVTWARGRSLVAAYLARFAAGGAFAGASAEERYFVVCDERVNQPDSVASGRVNLLFGIAARRAGEFDTWLVSHQPAASRARPVSVNRLATRP
;
A
#
# COMPACT_ATOMS: atom_id res chain seq x y z
N MET A 1 -17.00 -15.79 11.59
CA MET A 1 -17.02 -14.99 12.83
C MET A 1 -18.39 -15.14 13.48
N ARG A 2 -18.49 -15.16 14.81
CA ARG A 2 -19.76 -15.14 15.54
C ARG A 2 -20.02 -13.75 16.13
N ALA A 3 -21.25 -13.26 15.98
CA ALA A 3 -21.69 -11.97 16.52
C ALA A 3 -23.17 -12.05 16.90
N PHE A 4 -23.62 -11.17 17.80
CA PHE A 4 -25.03 -11.13 18.21
C PHE A 4 -25.86 -10.43 17.12
N ASP A 5 -26.78 -11.17 16.51
CA ASP A 5 -27.74 -10.63 15.56
C ASP A 5 -28.90 -9.98 16.33
N ARG A 6 -28.97 -8.64 16.27
CA ARG A 6 -30.03 -7.87 16.93
C ARG A 6 -31.42 -8.14 16.33
N LEU A 7 -31.50 -8.51 15.06
CA LEU A 7 -32.79 -8.77 14.39
C LEU A 7 -33.36 -10.14 14.79
N ARG A 8 -32.49 -11.10 15.06
CA ARG A 8 -32.88 -12.47 15.45
C ARG A 8 -32.74 -12.77 16.93
N GLY A 9 -32.17 -11.85 17.71
CA GLY A 9 -32.01 -11.96 19.16
C GLY A 9 -31.06 -13.09 19.60
N ARG A 10 -30.14 -13.54 18.73
CA ARG A 10 -29.24 -14.67 19.02
C ARG A 10 -27.86 -14.49 18.40
N LEU A 11 -26.89 -15.28 18.86
CA LEU A 11 -25.57 -15.36 18.24
C LEU A 11 -25.66 -16.11 16.91
N GLU A 12 -25.22 -15.48 15.82
CA GLU A 12 -25.13 -16.09 14.50
C GLU A 12 -23.71 -16.05 13.94
N THR A 13 -23.46 -16.90 12.95
CA THR A 13 -22.19 -16.97 12.24
C THR A 13 -22.27 -16.13 10.97
N PHE A 14 -21.36 -15.17 10.85
CA PHE A 14 -21.19 -14.29 9.72
C PHE A 14 -19.85 -14.52 9.03
N ALA A 15 -19.79 -14.16 7.74
CA ALA A 15 -18.54 -14.07 7.02
C ALA A 15 -17.58 -13.07 7.70
N SER A 16 -16.30 -13.40 7.72
CA SER A 16 -15.28 -12.61 8.43
C SER A 16 -14.86 -11.32 7.69
N CYS A 17 -15.35 -11.10 6.46
CA CYS A 17 -14.96 -9.97 5.62
C CYS A 17 -15.34 -8.60 6.21
N GLY A 18 -16.51 -8.46 6.85
CA GLY A 18 -16.93 -7.21 7.49
C GLY A 18 -16.04 -6.83 8.67
N ALA A 19 -15.70 -7.80 9.53
CA ALA A 19 -14.78 -7.58 10.63
C ALA A 19 -13.36 -7.27 10.13
N ALA A 20 -12.89 -7.97 9.09
CA ALA A 20 -11.62 -7.66 8.46
C ALA A 20 -11.59 -6.23 7.90
N ALA A 21 -12.62 -5.79 7.17
CA ALA A 21 -12.71 -4.43 6.65
C ALA A 21 -12.68 -3.37 7.78
N GLY A 22 -13.44 -3.59 8.86
CA GLY A 22 -13.44 -2.69 10.02
C GLY A 22 -12.09 -2.65 10.75
N LEU A 23 -11.41 -3.80 10.87
CA LEU A 23 -10.05 -3.87 11.41
C LEU A 23 -9.06 -3.07 10.59
N LEU A 24 -9.12 -3.24 9.28
CA LEU A 24 -8.25 -2.57 8.31
C LEU A 24 -8.47 -1.05 8.32
N ALA A 25 -9.71 -0.58 8.38
CA ALA A 25 -10.06 0.85 8.46
C ALA A 25 -9.60 1.47 9.78
N ARG A 26 -9.82 0.78 10.90
CA ARG A 26 -9.35 1.21 12.23
C ARG A 26 -7.83 1.32 12.27
N ALA A 27 -7.11 0.33 11.75
CA ALA A 27 -5.65 0.34 11.73
C ALA A 27 -5.10 1.54 10.95
N GLU A 28 -5.71 1.89 9.82
CA GLU A 28 -5.32 3.07 9.03
C GLU A 28 -5.59 4.39 9.75
N ALA A 29 -6.70 4.49 10.50
CA ALA A 29 -7.02 5.68 11.28
C ALA A 29 -6.00 5.93 12.40
N HIS A 30 -5.53 4.87 13.07
CA HIS A 30 -4.54 4.99 14.15
C HIS A 30 -3.10 5.12 13.64
N ARG A 31 -2.76 4.52 12.50
CA ARG A 31 -1.41 4.55 11.93
C ARG A 31 -1.43 5.01 10.47
N PRO A 32 -1.65 6.31 10.23
CA PRO A 32 -1.81 6.84 8.89
C PRO A 32 -0.52 6.84 8.09
N LEU A 33 0.67 6.60 8.65
CA LEU A 33 1.94 6.53 7.90
C LEU A 33 2.39 5.09 7.63
N GLY A 34 1.62 4.09 8.05
CA GLY A 34 2.03 2.69 8.04
C GLY A 34 2.61 2.25 9.39
N GLY A 35 3.07 1.01 9.46
CA GLY A 35 3.57 0.38 10.69
C GLY A 35 3.31 -1.13 10.69
N SER A 36 3.95 -1.83 11.63
CA SER A 36 3.96 -3.30 11.71
C SER A 36 2.58 -3.92 11.55
N ASP A 37 2.52 -5.05 10.83
CA ASP A 37 1.33 -5.88 10.72
C ASP A 37 0.91 -6.36 12.11
N GLU A 38 0.00 -5.63 12.76
CA GLU A 38 -0.60 -6.09 14.00
C GLU A 38 -1.38 -7.38 13.76
N GLU A 39 -1.34 -8.28 14.75
CA GLU A 39 -2.25 -9.42 14.76
C GLU A 39 -3.70 -8.92 14.70
N ALA A 40 -4.52 -9.59 13.90
CA ALA A 40 -5.89 -9.19 13.63
C ALA A 40 -6.83 -9.57 14.79
N VAL A 41 -6.92 -8.66 15.77
CA VAL A 41 -7.70 -8.85 17.00
C VAL A 41 -9.11 -8.26 16.87
N LEU A 42 -10.12 -9.11 17.00
CA LEU A 42 -11.53 -8.75 16.97
C LEU A 42 -11.92 -7.75 18.08
N ARG A 43 -12.99 -6.97 17.86
CA ARG A 43 -13.57 -6.12 18.91
C ARG A 43 -14.34 -6.98 19.93
N ALA A 44 -14.49 -6.44 21.14
CA ALA A 44 -15.36 -7.02 22.16
C ALA A 44 -16.77 -7.28 21.59
N GLY A 45 -17.34 -8.44 21.93
CA GLY A 45 -18.63 -8.90 21.40
C GLY A 45 -18.55 -9.65 20.06
N LEU A 46 -17.38 -9.73 19.42
CA LEU A 46 -17.13 -10.57 18.25
C LEU A 46 -16.22 -11.74 18.63
N LEU A 47 -16.55 -12.94 18.15
CA LEU A 47 -15.79 -14.16 18.43
C LEU A 47 -15.37 -14.87 17.13
N PRO A 48 -14.21 -15.54 17.10
CA PRO A 48 -13.92 -16.51 16.05
C PRO A 48 -15.02 -17.58 16.01
N ALA A 49 -15.40 -18.03 14.81
CA ALA A 49 -16.35 -19.15 14.69
C ALA A 49 -15.68 -20.49 14.98
N VAL A 50 -14.37 -20.57 14.73
CA VAL A 50 -13.51 -21.72 14.95
C VAL A 50 -12.26 -21.22 15.65
N GLU A 51 -11.88 -21.86 16.74
CA GLU A 51 -10.61 -21.60 17.39
C GLU A 51 -9.46 -22.22 16.57
N VAL A 52 -8.39 -21.46 16.40
CA VAL A 52 -7.22 -21.88 15.63
C VAL A 52 -6.01 -21.82 16.55
N SER A 53 -5.34 -22.96 16.73
CA SER A 53 -4.18 -23.04 17.61
C SER A 53 -3.02 -22.18 17.08
N PRO A 54 -2.13 -21.67 17.94
CA PRO A 54 -1.00 -20.86 17.50
C PRO A 54 -0.16 -21.51 16.38
N ALA A 55 0.10 -22.81 16.49
CA ALA A 55 0.81 -23.56 15.46
C ALA A 55 0.05 -23.62 14.12
N GLN A 56 -1.28 -23.78 14.16
CA GLN A 56 -2.12 -23.71 12.95
C GLN A 56 -2.14 -22.31 12.35
N ARG A 57 -2.18 -21.25 13.15
CA ARG A 57 -2.13 -19.86 12.67
C ARG A 57 -0.89 -19.59 11.84
N VAL A 58 0.27 -20.06 12.32
CA VAL A 58 1.55 -19.94 11.59
C VAL A 58 1.49 -20.68 10.26
N ARG A 59 1.00 -21.93 10.24
CA ARG A 59 0.86 -22.72 9.01
C ARG A 59 -0.09 -22.06 8.00
N LEU A 60 -1.23 -21.56 8.44
CA LEU A 60 -2.18 -20.85 7.60
C LEU A 60 -1.59 -19.55 7.02
N ALA A 61 -0.83 -18.81 7.82
CA ALA A 61 -0.14 -17.62 7.35
C ALA A 61 0.95 -17.92 6.31
N GLN A 62 1.57 -19.10 6.34
CA GLN A 62 2.54 -19.49 5.30
C GLN A 62 1.89 -19.61 3.91
N VAL A 63 0.59 -19.91 3.83
CA VAL A 63 -0.17 -19.94 2.58
C VAL A 63 -0.99 -18.68 2.33
N GLY A 64 -0.77 -17.61 3.11
CA GLY A 64 -1.46 -16.33 2.95
C GLY A 64 -2.86 -16.25 3.55
N ILE A 65 -3.25 -17.23 4.39
CA ILE A 65 -4.53 -17.20 5.11
C ILE A 65 -4.33 -16.53 6.46
N ASN A 66 -4.99 -15.39 6.65
CA ASN A 66 -4.95 -14.63 7.90
C ASN A 66 -6.05 -15.08 8.86
N THR A 67 -5.69 -15.32 10.11
CA THR A 67 -6.62 -15.75 11.16
C THR A 67 -7.01 -14.57 12.05
N LEU A 68 -8.25 -14.57 12.53
CA LEU A 68 -8.78 -13.58 13.45
C LEU A 68 -8.76 -14.15 14.87
N VAL A 69 -8.28 -13.37 15.84
CA VAL A 69 -8.22 -13.78 17.25
C VAL A 69 -9.13 -12.89 18.09
N ALA A 70 -9.74 -13.44 19.14
CA ALA A 70 -10.53 -12.65 20.10
C ALA A 70 -9.63 -11.86 21.06
N VAL A 71 -8.53 -12.48 21.49
CA VAL A 71 -7.61 -11.94 22.50
C VAL A 71 -6.18 -12.22 22.04
N ARG A 72 -5.27 -11.28 22.30
CA ARG A 72 -3.83 -11.49 22.09
C ARG A 72 -3.31 -12.43 23.17
N SER A 73 -2.58 -13.46 22.76
CA SER A 73 -1.83 -14.27 23.73
C SER A 73 -0.48 -13.61 24.00
N LEU A 74 -0.09 -13.54 25.26
CA LEU A 74 1.24 -13.06 25.67
C LEU A 74 2.32 -14.11 25.39
N ASP A 75 1.96 -15.39 25.37
CA ASP A 75 2.89 -16.51 25.24
C ASP A 75 3.26 -16.82 23.78
N THR A 76 2.54 -16.23 22.81
CA THR A 76 2.76 -16.51 21.39
C THR A 76 3.00 -15.25 20.60
N PRO A 77 4.05 -15.21 19.75
CA PRO A 77 4.32 -14.03 18.96
C PRO A 77 3.17 -13.75 17.98
N PRO A 78 2.87 -12.46 17.73
CA PRO A 78 1.80 -12.08 16.81
C PRO A 78 2.14 -12.53 15.38
N VAL A 79 1.13 -12.99 14.66
CA VAL A 79 1.28 -13.36 13.25
C VAL A 79 0.94 -12.16 12.37
N SER A 80 1.94 -11.66 11.65
CA SER A 80 1.78 -10.57 10.68
C SER A 80 0.83 -10.96 9.54
N ALA A 81 -0.09 -10.07 9.22
CA ALA A 81 -1.03 -10.22 8.12
C ALA A 81 -0.33 -10.27 6.76
N ARG A 82 -0.77 -11.22 5.92
CA ARG A 82 -0.16 -11.56 4.65
C ARG A 82 -1.14 -11.48 3.50
N THR A 83 -0.61 -11.36 2.29
CA THR A 83 -1.39 -11.46 1.07
C THR A 83 -1.33 -12.89 0.53
N LEU A 84 -2.22 -13.21 -0.41
CA LEU A 84 -2.20 -14.48 -1.15
C LEU A 84 -0.92 -14.67 -1.98
N ALA A 85 -0.15 -13.61 -2.24
CA ALA A 85 1.15 -13.71 -2.89
C ALA A 85 2.16 -14.53 -2.05
N THR A 86 1.88 -14.75 -0.77
CA THR A 86 2.70 -15.62 0.10
C THR A 86 2.62 -17.09 -0.29
N GLY A 87 1.43 -17.57 -0.68
CA GLY A 87 1.14 -18.99 -0.87
C GLY A 87 1.29 -19.50 -2.30
N GLY A 88 1.75 -18.67 -3.25
CA GLY A 88 1.85 -19.01 -4.67
C GLY A 88 3.03 -18.35 -5.38
N SER A 89 3.10 -18.47 -6.71
CA SER A 89 4.16 -17.92 -7.58
C SER A 89 4.10 -16.39 -7.76
N GLY A 90 3.57 -15.66 -6.77
CA GLY A 90 3.50 -14.20 -6.80
C GLY A 90 4.88 -13.58 -6.58
N SER A 91 5.02 -12.29 -6.90
CA SER A 91 6.24 -11.57 -6.52
C SER A 91 6.39 -11.58 -4.99
N PRO A 92 7.55 -11.98 -4.45
CA PRO A 92 7.81 -11.99 -3.01
C PRO A 92 7.73 -10.59 -2.38
N ASP A 93 7.70 -9.55 -3.21
CA ASP A 93 7.71 -8.15 -2.81
C ASP A 93 6.43 -7.74 -2.07
N TRP A 94 5.30 -8.42 -2.33
CA TRP A 94 3.98 -8.09 -1.78
C TRP A 94 3.45 -9.09 -0.76
N ARG A 95 4.33 -9.85 -0.11
CA ARG A 95 3.96 -10.85 0.91
C ARG A 95 3.14 -10.28 2.07
N PHE A 96 3.47 -9.07 2.53
CA PHE A 96 2.85 -8.45 3.71
C PHE A 96 1.72 -7.50 3.35
N LEU A 97 0.63 -7.55 4.12
CA LEU A 97 -0.56 -6.77 3.84
C LEU A 97 -0.36 -5.28 4.11
N SER A 98 0.30 -4.89 5.21
CA SER A 98 0.61 -3.49 5.53
C SER A 98 1.40 -2.80 4.42
N ALA A 99 2.51 -3.42 3.97
CA ALA A 99 3.36 -2.90 2.92
C ALA A 99 2.56 -2.70 1.62
N ARG A 100 1.76 -3.71 1.23
CA ARG A 100 0.93 -3.61 0.02
C ARG A 100 -0.10 -2.49 0.10
N ARG A 101 -0.77 -2.35 1.24
CA ARG A 101 -1.79 -1.31 1.46
C ARG A 101 -1.19 0.08 1.46
N LEU A 102 -0.05 0.26 2.14
CA LEU A 102 0.68 1.53 2.15
C LEU A 102 1.04 1.97 0.73
N ALA A 103 1.64 1.06 -0.05
CA ALA A 103 2.03 1.31 -1.43
C ALA A 103 0.83 1.68 -2.33
N LEU A 104 -0.26 0.91 -2.26
CA LEU A 104 -1.49 1.20 -3.03
C LEU A 104 -2.10 2.55 -2.64
N ARG A 105 -2.09 2.89 -1.35
CA ARG A 105 -2.61 4.17 -0.87
C ARG A 105 -1.74 5.33 -1.35
N ILE A 106 -0.42 5.20 -1.30
CA ILE A 106 0.50 6.21 -1.86
C ILE A 106 0.23 6.40 -3.35
N ALA A 107 0.17 5.31 -4.13
CA ALA A 107 -0.10 5.38 -5.56
C ALA A 107 -1.45 6.05 -5.87
N ALA A 108 -2.51 5.69 -5.16
CA ALA A 108 -3.84 6.28 -5.35
C ALA A 108 -3.89 7.76 -4.93
N SER A 109 -3.16 8.15 -3.87
CA SER A 109 -3.05 9.54 -3.45
C SER A 109 -2.25 10.38 -4.43
N VAL A 110 -1.15 9.86 -4.96
CA VAL A 110 -0.36 10.54 -6.01
C VAL A 110 -1.23 10.73 -7.24
N GLU A 111 -1.88 9.67 -7.74
CA GLU A 111 -2.76 9.73 -8.92
C GLU A 111 -3.85 10.81 -8.79
N ARG A 112 -4.53 10.87 -7.63
CA ARG A 112 -5.55 11.91 -7.41
C ARG A 112 -4.93 13.30 -7.21
N GLY A 113 -3.84 13.39 -6.46
CA GLY A 113 -3.19 14.64 -6.08
C GLY A 113 -2.46 15.34 -7.23
N THR A 114 -2.11 14.62 -8.30
CA THR A 114 -1.45 15.18 -9.50
C THR A 114 -2.38 15.30 -10.70
N ARG A 115 -3.68 14.99 -10.53
CA ARG A 115 -4.69 15.06 -11.60
C ARG A 115 -4.73 16.43 -12.30
N TRP A 116 -4.52 17.50 -11.55
CA TRP A 116 -4.55 18.89 -12.04
C TRP A 116 -3.57 19.13 -13.18
N MET A 117 -2.47 18.37 -13.27
CA MET A 117 -1.42 18.55 -14.28
C MET A 117 -1.94 18.40 -15.71
N VAL A 118 -3.02 17.65 -15.94
CA VAL A 118 -3.59 17.48 -17.29
C VAL A 118 -4.33 18.72 -17.80
N PHE A 119 -4.72 19.61 -16.89
CA PHE A 119 -5.47 20.83 -17.20
C PHE A 119 -4.56 22.06 -17.32
N GLU A 120 -3.25 21.85 -17.14
CA GLU A 120 -2.21 22.86 -17.30
C GLU A 120 -1.46 22.63 -18.62
N GLN A 121 -0.62 23.60 -19.00
CA GLN A 121 0.29 23.40 -20.12
C GLN A 121 1.27 22.27 -19.81
N ASN A 122 1.36 21.28 -20.70
CA ASN A 122 2.27 20.14 -20.58
C ASN A 122 3.72 20.58 -20.90
N ALA A 123 4.38 21.19 -19.92
CA ALA A 123 5.67 21.84 -20.05
C ALA A 123 6.56 21.62 -18.80
N PRO A 124 7.88 21.88 -18.88
CA PRO A 124 8.82 21.65 -17.78
C PRO A 124 8.42 22.30 -16.45
N VAL A 125 7.77 23.46 -16.48
CA VAL A 125 7.27 24.14 -15.27
C VAL A 125 6.21 23.30 -14.53
N THR A 126 5.26 22.70 -15.26
CA THR A 126 4.21 21.85 -14.70
C THR A 126 4.82 20.56 -14.15
N TRP A 127 5.77 19.98 -14.86
CA TRP A 127 6.47 18.76 -14.44
C TRP A 127 7.27 18.98 -13.16
N ALA A 128 8.02 20.09 -13.07
CA ALA A 128 8.75 20.47 -11.87
C ALA A 128 7.83 20.66 -10.66
N ARG A 129 6.67 21.32 -10.85
CA ARG A 129 5.65 21.47 -9.78
C ARG A 129 5.11 20.11 -9.34
N GLY A 130 4.75 19.24 -10.27
CA GLY A 130 4.27 17.88 -9.97
C GLY A 130 5.31 17.05 -9.22
N ARG A 131 6.57 17.06 -9.68
CA ARG A 131 7.69 16.40 -9.03
C ARG A 131 7.90 16.88 -7.60
N SER A 132 7.94 18.20 -7.39
CA SER A 132 8.14 18.79 -6.06
C SER A 132 7.00 18.47 -5.10
N LEU A 133 5.74 18.50 -5.58
CA LEU A 133 4.58 18.14 -4.78
C LEU A 133 4.62 16.68 -4.32
N VAL A 134 4.94 15.75 -5.23
CA VAL A 134 5.04 14.32 -4.89
C VAL A 134 6.25 14.05 -3.99
N ALA A 135 7.39 14.70 -4.24
CA ALA A 135 8.57 14.58 -3.38
C ALA A 135 8.29 15.03 -1.95
N ALA A 136 7.64 16.18 -1.75
CA ALA A 136 7.24 16.66 -0.43
C ALA A 136 6.24 15.71 0.26
N TYR A 137 5.31 15.11 -0.49
CA TYR A 137 4.39 14.11 0.03
C TYR A 137 5.14 12.85 0.53
N LEU A 138 6.06 12.30 -0.28
CA LEU A 138 6.85 11.12 0.07
C LEU A 138 7.84 11.40 1.22
N ALA A 139 8.39 12.61 1.30
CA ALA A 139 9.27 13.02 2.40
C ALA A 139 8.60 12.87 3.78
N ARG A 140 7.28 13.10 3.87
CA ARG A 140 6.52 12.90 5.12
C ARG A 140 6.46 11.44 5.55
N PHE A 141 6.36 10.50 4.60
CA PHE A 141 6.43 9.06 4.88
C PHE A 141 7.84 8.63 5.28
N ALA A 142 8.85 9.17 4.59
CA ALA A 142 10.25 8.94 4.92
C ALA A 142 10.59 9.40 6.35
N ALA A 143 10.16 10.60 6.74
CA ALA A 143 10.35 11.13 8.09
C ALA A 143 9.60 10.32 9.16
N GLY A 144 8.45 9.73 8.79
CA GLY A 144 7.69 8.81 9.64
C GLY A 144 8.23 7.38 9.70
N GLY A 145 9.39 7.09 9.09
CA GLY A 145 10.01 5.77 9.11
C GLY A 145 9.32 4.71 8.25
N ALA A 146 8.50 5.12 7.27
CA ALA A 146 7.73 4.20 6.43
C ALA A 146 8.57 3.54 5.31
N PHE A 147 9.75 4.07 5.01
CA PHE A 147 10.65 3.58 3.95
C PHE A 147 11.99 3.15 4.53
N ALA A 148 12.58 2.11 3.95
CA ALA A 148 13.92 1.63 4.27
C ALA A 148 15.00 2.57 3.68
N GLY A 149 16.13 2.68 4.35
CA GLY A 149 17.26 3.52 3.94
C GLY A 149 17.57 4.66 4.90
N ALA A 150 18.78 5.18 4.83
CA ALA A 150 19.27 6.27 5.66
C ALA A 150 19.13 7.62 4.96
N SER A 151 19.40 7.67 3.65
CA SER A 151 19.29 8.89 2.84
C SER A 151 17.92 9.01 2.14
N ALA A 152 17.59 10.21 1.65
CA ALA A 152 16.37 10.42 0.86
C ALA A 152 16.41 9.61 -0.45
N GLU A 153 17.57 9.57 -1.09
CA GLU A 153 17.83 8.89 -2.37
C GLU A 153 17.68 7.37 -2.27
N GLU A 154 17.93 6.79 -1.10
CA GLU A 154 17.70 5.36 -0.83
C GLU A 154 16.23 5.04 -0.56
N ARG A 155 15.45 6.03 -0.12
CA ARG A 155 14.07 5.85 0.39
C ARG A 155 13.01 6.03 -0.69
N TYR A 156 13.17 7.01 -1.57
CA TYR A 156 12.23 7.27 -2.65
C TYR A 156 12.86 8.09 -3.77
N PHE A 157 12.25 8.06 -4.95
CA PHE A 157 12.57 8.96 -6.05
C PHE A 157 11.30 9.41 -6.77
N VAL A 158 11.41 10.55 -7.47
CA VAL A 158 10.33 11.08 -8.32
C VAL A 158 10.94 11.64 -9.60
N VAL A 159 10.43 11.20 -10.74
CA VAL A 159 10.81 11.62 -12.09
C VAL A 159 9.57 12.17 -12.80
N CYS A 160 9.63 13.43 -13.18
CA CYS A 160 8.64 14.09 -14.03
C CYS A 160 9.43 15.11 -14.84
N ASP A 161 9.97 14.66 -15.96
CA ASP A 161 10.84 15.40 -16.86
C ASP A 161 10.73 14.78 -18.27
N GLU A 162 11.55 15.22 -19.21
CA GLU A 162 11.57 14.79 -20.59
C GLU A 162 11.78 13.27 -20.72
N ARG A 163 12.43 12.61 -19.75
CA ARG A 163 12.67 11.14 -19.80
C ARG A 163 11.36 10.37 -19.83
N VAL A 164 10.35 10.86 -19.11
CA VAL A 164 9.01 10.24 -19.04
C VAL A 164 7.95 11.00 -19.84
N ASN A 165 8.22 12.25 -20.21
CA ASN A 165 7.36 13.11 -21.04
C ASN A 165 8.02 13.41 -22.40
N GLN A 166 8.15 12.39 -23.25
CA GLN A 166 8.67 12.50 -24.62
C GLN A 166 7.71 13.28 -25.54
N PRO A 167 8.20 13.84 -26.66
CA PRO A 167 7.39 14.64 -27.59
C PRO A 167 6.06 13.98 -27.99
N ASP A 168 6.05 12.68 -28.27
CA ASP A 168 4.83 11.94 -28.62
C ASP A 168 3.80 11.88 -27.49
N SER A 169 4.27 11.75 -26.23
CA SER A 169 3.37 11.80 -25.07
C SER A 169 2.80 13.19 -24.85
N VAL A 170 3.61 14.24 -25.08
CA VAL A 170 3.18 15.63 -24.97
C VAL A 170 2.16 15.96 -26.05
N ALA A 171 2.43 15.58 -27.30
CA ALA A 171 1.55 15.78 -28.45
C ALA A 171 0.20 15.07 -28.28
N SER A 172 0.18 13.92 -27.61
CA SER A 172 -1.07 13.19 -27.29
C SER A 172 -1.79 13.68 -26.03
N GLY A 173 -1.37 14.82 -25.45
CA GLY A 173 -1.98 15.39 -24.26
C GLY A 173 -1.81 14.53 -23.00
N ARG A 174 -0.77 13.68 -22.97
CA ARG A 174 -0.47 12.79 -21.85
C ARG A 174 0.66 13.36 -21.00
N VAL A 175 0.42 13.45 -19.69
CA VAL A 175 1.42 13.82 -18.70
C VAL A 175 1.78 12.60 -17.86
N ASN A 176 3.06 12.31 -17.71
CA ASN A 176 3.59 11.17 -16.99
C ASN A 176 4.42 11.61 -15.78
N LEU A 177 4.24 10.90 -14.67
CA LEU A 177 5.05 11.02 -13.46
C LEU A 177 5.42 9.62 -13.00
N LEU A 178 6.70 9.37 -12.81
CA LEU A 178 7.24 8.12 -12.30
C LEU A 178 7.73 8.35 -10.88
N PHE A 179 7.34 7.48 -9.95
CA PHE A 179 7.89 7.53 -8.60
C PHE A 179 8.14 6.12 -8.09
N GLY A 180 9.14 6.00 -7.20
CA GLY A 180 9.47 4.76 -6.54
C GLY A 180 9.61 4.95 -5.03
N ILE A 181 9.28 3.91 -4.27
CA ILE A 181 9.46 3.88 -2.80
C ILE A 181 10.20 2.61 -2.39
N ALA A 182 11.11 2.74 -1.43
CA ALA A 182 11.87 1.63 -0.88
C ALA A 182 11.15 1.06 0.35
N ALA A 183 10.11 0.26 0.12
CA ALA A 183 9.27 -0.24 1.22
C ALA A 183 9.97 -1.29 2.11
N ARG A 184 11.00 -1.98 1.60
CA ARG A 184 11.62 -3.14 2.29
C ARG A 184 13.13 -3.04 2.42
N ARG A 185 13.83 -2.71 1.33
CA ARG A 185 15.30 -2.65 1.27
C ARG A 185 15.71 -1.30 0.70
N ALA A 186 16.70 -0.67 1.32
CA ALA A 186 17.27 0.59 0.88
C ALA A 186 17.71 0.48 -0.60
N GLY A 187 17.33 1.45 -1.43
CA GLY A 187 17.67 1.47 -2.86
C GLY A 187 16.91 0.46 -3.72
N GLU A 188 15.96 -0.30 -3.16
CA GLU A 188 15.08 -1.17 -3.93
C GLU A 188 13.67 -0.61 -4.00
N PHE A 189 13.32 -0.11 -5.18
CA PHE A 189 12.06 0.61 -5.36
C PHE A 189 10.97 -0.25 -5.96
N ASP A 190 9.84 -0.30 -5.27
CA ASP A 190 8.56 -0.54 -5.90
C ASP A 190 8.19 0.72 -6.68
N THR A 191 7.93 0.60 -7.98
CA THR A 191 7.80 1.77 -8.86
C THR A 191 6.42 1.83 -9.53
N TRP A 192 5.88 3.04 -9.66
CA TRP A 192 4.64 3.31 -10.39
C TRP A 192 4.84 4.42 -11.41
N LEU A 193 4.26 4.20 -12.59
CA LEU A 193 4.03 5.25 -13.58
C LEU A 193 2.58 5.73 -13.42
N VAL A 194 2.43 7.01 -13.08
CA VAL A 194 1.17 7.74 -13.13
C VAL A 194 1.07 8.43 -14.46
N SER A 195 0.01 8.14 -15.21
CA SER A 195 -0.30 8.79 -16.48
C SER A 195 -1.63 9.51 -16.37
N HIS A 196 -1.65 10.77 -16.80
CA HIS A 196 -2.84 11.61 -16.87
C HIS A 196 -3.19 11.92 -18.33
N GLN A 197 -4.45 11.71 -18.67
CA GLN A 197 -5.08 12.14 -19.92
C GLN A 197 -6.43 12.80 -19.62
N PRO A 198 -6.99 13.64 -20.49
CA PRO A 198 -8.27 14.32 -20.20
C PRO A 198 -9.39 13.35 -19.79
N ALA A 199 -9.47 12.18 -20.41
CA ALA A 199 -10.48 11.16 -20.10
C ALA A 199 -10.23 10.40 -18.79
N ALA A 200 -8.97 10.19 -18.38
CA ALA A 200 -8.65 9.34 -17.24
C ALA A 200 -7.26 9.61 -16.65
N SER A 201 -7.12 9.25 -15.37
CA SER A 201 -5.82 9.04 -14.72
C SER A 201 -5.63 7.56 -14.45
N ARG A 202 -4.36 7.12 -14.43
CA ARG A 202 -4.03 5.76 -14.02
C ARG A 202 -2.64 5.69 -13.41
N ALA A 203 -2.53 5.19 -12.20
CA ALA A 203 -1.28 4.68 -11.65
C ALA A 203 -1.13 3.18 -11.96
N ARG A 204 -0.03 2.79 -12.59
CA ARG A 204 0.31 1.39 -12.87
C ARG A 204 1.69 1.03 -12.31
N PRO A 205 1.86 -0.16 -11.72
CA PRO A 205 3.19 -0.62 -11.34
C PRO A 205 4.04 -0.82 -12.60
N VAL A 206 5.32 -0.48 -12.51
CA VAL A 206 6.30 -0.63 -13.60
C VAL A 206 7.60 -1.18 -13.07
N SER A 207 8.27 -2.02 -13.85
CA SER A 207 9.67 -2.36 -13.60
C SER A 207 10.54 -1.35 -14.32
N VAL A 208 11.48 -0.74 -13.61
CA VAL A 208 12.39 0.26 -14.19
C VAL A 208 13.80 -0.25 -14.08
N ASN A 209 14.55 -0.15 -15.16
CA ASN A 209 15.93 -0.61 -15.20
C ASN A 209 16.80 0.39 -14.41
N ARG A 210 17.47 -0.08 -13.35
CA ARG A 210 18.16 0.74 -12.32
C ARG A 210 19.21 1.73 -12.88
N LEU A 211 19.70 1.51 -14.10
CA LEU A 211 20.74 2.33 -14.73
C LEU A 211 20.19 3.61 -15.42
N ALA A 212 18.89 3.69 -15.72
CA ALA A 212 18.31 4.80 -16.47
C ALA A 212 17.70 5.91 -15.58
N THR A 213 17.65 5.72 -14.26
CA THR A 213 16.95 6.60 -13.31
C THR A 213 17.86 7.42 -12.40
N ARG A 214 19.18 7.31 -12.53
CA ARG A 214 20.08 8.26 -11.84
C ARG A 214 19.88 9.66 -12.43
N PRO A 215 19.87 10.72 -11.60
CA PRO A 215 19.92 12.10 -12.10
C PRO A 215 21.19 12.35 -12.88
#